data_AF-A0A821XBU0-F1
#
_entry.id   AF-A0A821XBU0-F1
#
_cell.length_a   1.000
_cell.length_b   1.000
_cell.length_c   1.000
_cell.angle_alpha   90.00
_cell.angle_beta   90.00
_cell.angle_gamma   90.00
#
_symmetry.space_group_name_H-M   'P 1'
#
loop_
_entity.id
_entity.type
_entity.pdbx_description
1 polymer ?
#
loop_
_entity_poly.entity_id
_entity_poly.type
_entity_poly.pdbx_seq_one_letter_code
_entity_poly.pdbx_strand_id
1 'polypeptide(L)'
;MKWYNREPENSLGVIVYLTTVGQLSQLNASLLSLRQYLFRPRPVVVFHEGDLNDVNIQLALANTLGSNVLLGFEHIRFPTK
;
A
#
# COMPACT_ATOMS: atom_id res chain seq x y z
N MET A 1 10.34 0.95 -18.60
CA MET A 1 9.07 0.29 -18.99
C MET A 1 7.95 0.98 -18.22
N LYS A 2 7.03 1.69 -18.89
CA LYS A 2 5.90 2.36 -18.22
C LYS A 2 4.72 1.40 -18.21
N TRP A 3 4.26 1.00 -17.02
CA TRP A 3 3.03 0.22 -16.85
C TRP A 3 1.86 1.15 -17.18
N TYR A 4 1.33 1.07 -18.39
CA TYR A 4 0.10 1.79 -18.76
C TYR A 4 -1.08 0.99 -18.21
N ASN A 5 -1.69 1.49 -17.14
CA ASN A 5 -2.86 0.86 -16.57
C ASN A 5 -4.04 1.02 -17.56
N ARG A 6 -4.38 -0.07 -18.27
CA ARG A 6 -5.52 -0.16 -19.23
C ARG A 6 -6.76 -0.77 -18.58
N GLU A 7 -6.87 -0.77 -17.26
CA GLU A 7 -8.06 -1.31 -16.61
C GLU A 7 -9.32 -0.49 -16.98
N PRO A 8 -10.47 -1.17 -17.17
CA PRO A 8 -11.72 -0.50 -17.47
C PRO A 8 -12.10 0.45 -16.33
N GLU A 9 -12.79 1.53 -16.68
CA GLU A 9 -13.16 2.62 -15.79
C GLU A 9 -13.86 2.16 -14.48
N ASN A 10 -14.56 1.02 -14.52
CA ASN A 10 -15.30 0.43 -13.40
C ASN A 10 -14.65 -0.82 -12.80
N SER A 11 -13.33 -1.01 -12.94
CA SER A 11 -12.62 -2.12 -12.29
C SER A 11 -12.61 -1.96 -10.76
N LEU A 12 -13.23 -2.92 -10.06
CA LEU A 12 -13.14 -3.07 -8.60
C LEU A 12 -11.80 -3.73 -8.25
N GLY A 13 -10.71 -3.01 -8.51
CA GLY A 13 -9.35 -3.48 -8.22
C GLY A 13 -8.86 -2.99 -6.86
N VAL A 14 -8.21 -3.88 -6.10
CA VAL A 14 -7.49 -3.55 -4.86
C VAL A 14 -5.99 -3.69 -5.11
N ILE A 15 -5.20 -2.76 -4.60
CA ILE A 15 -3.74 -2.83 -4.65
C ILE A 15 -3.25 -3.47 -3.36
N VAL A 16 -2.42 -4.50 -3.50
CA VAL A 16 -1.94 -5.27 -2.35
C VAL A 16 -0.42 -5.12 -2.23
N TYR A 17 0.02 -4.75 -1.03
CA TYR A 17 1.42 -4.78 -0.63
C TYR A 17 1.65 -5.90 0.38
N LEU A 18 2.83 -6.51 0.29
CA LEU A 18 3.32 -7.49 1.23
C LEU A 18 4.68 -6.99 1.73
N THR A 19 4.80 -6.74 3.02
CA THR A 19 5.99 -6.07 3.59
C THR A 19 6.40 -6.67 4.94
N THR A 20 7.61 -6.34 5.36
CA THR A 20 8.08 -6.52 6.74
C THR A 20 8.46 -5.16 7.34
N VAL A 21 8.67 -5.09 8.65
CA VAL A 21 9.14 -3.86 9.34
C VAL A 21 10.43 -3.31 8.70
N GLY A 22 11.37 -4.19 8.31
CA GLY A 22 12.63 -3.79 7.69
C GLY A 22 12.48 -3.10 6.32
N GLN A 23 11.31 -3.19 5.69
CA GLN A 23 11.05 -2.66 4.34
C GLN A 23 10.19 -1.40 4.36
N LEU A 24 9.91 -0.82 5.53
CA LEU A 24 9.09 0.38 5.70
C LEU A 24 9.47 1.56 4.80
N SER A 25 10.77 1.85 4.69
CA SER A 25 11.26 2.94 3.85
C SER A 25 10.96 2.70 2.37
N GLN A 26 11.11 1.45 1.91
CA GLN A 26 10.84 1.03 0.54
C GLN A 26 9.34 1.05 0.23
N LEU A 27 8.51 0.63 1.19
CA LEU A 27 7.06 0.75 1.09
C LEU A 27 6.67 2.21 0.91
N ASN A 28 7.16 3.11 1.77
CA ASN A 28 6.83 4.53 1.68
C ASN A 28 7.20 5.14 0.32
N ALA A 29 8.39 4.84 -0.20
CA ALA A 29 8.81 5.28 -1.53
C ALA A 29 7.93 4.73 -2.66
N SER A 30 7.47 3.48 -2.50
CA SER A 30 6.56 2.82 -3.45
C SER A 30 5.17 3.46 -3.43
N LEU A 31 4.62 3.78 -2.25
CA LEU A 31 3.33 4.47 -2.11
C LEU A 31 3.38 5.89 -2.68
N LEU A 32 4.48 6.61 -2.46
CA LEU A 32 4.68 7.95 -3.03
C LEU A 32 4.70 7.91 -4.56
N SER A 33 5.37 6.91 -5.12
CA SER A 33 5.39 6.68 -6.57
C SER A 33 4.01 6.29 -7.08
N LEU A 34 3.33 5.36 -6.39
CA LEU A 34 2.00 4.88 -6.75
C LEU A 34 1.00 6.03 -6.84
N ARG A 35 1.04 6.98 -5.90
CA ARG A 35 0.20 8.20 -5.93
C ARG A 35 0.31 8.96 -7.26
N GLN A 36 1.47 8.98 -7.90
CA GLN A 36 1.67 9.67 -9.19
C GLN A 36 1.03 8.91 -10.38
N TYR A 37 0.81 7.61 -10.23
CA TYR A 37 0.25 6.74 -11.28
C TYR A 37 -1.21 6.36 -11.05
N LEU A 38 -1.75 6.61 -9.85
CA LEU A 38 -3.16 6.41 -9.54
C LEU A 38 -4.01 7.55 -10.14
N PHE A 39 -4.52 7.31 -11.35
CA PHE A 39 -5.47 8.21 -12.01
C PHE A 39 -6.86 8.23 -11.33
N ARG A 40 -7.18 7.20 -10.54
CA ARG A 40 -8.41 7.07 -9.75
C ARG A 40 -8.07 6.50 -8.37
N PRO A 41 -8.77 6.91 -7.30
CA PRO A 41 -8.55 6.34 -5.98
C PRO A 41 -8.87 4.85 -5.99
N ARG A 42 -7.94 4.04 -5.47
CA ARG A 42 -8.11 2.59 -5.34
C ARG A 42 -7.76 2.18 -3.92
N PRO A 43 -8.53 1.28 -3.29
CA PRO A 43 -8.15 0.75 -1.99
C PRO A 43 -6.76 0.10 -2.05
N VAL A 44 -5.95 0.38 -1.04
CA VAL A 44 -4.63 -0.23 -0.84
C VAL A 44 -4.70 -1.04 0.45
N VAL A 45 -4.22 -2.28 0.43
CA VAL A 45 -4.10 -3.13 1.61
C VAL A 45 -2.63 -3.53 1.78
N VAL A 46 -2.09 -3.28 2.96
CA VAL A 46 -0.72 -3.65 3.34
C VAL A 46 -0.77 -4.86 4.27
N PHE A 47 -0.42 -6.01 3.74
CA PHE A 47 -0.14 -7.19 4.54
C PHE A 47 1.27 -7.11 5.09
N HIS A 48 1.42 -7.37 6.39
CA HIS A 48 2.72 -7.22 7.00
C HIS A 48 3.07 -8.26 8.06
N GLU A 49 4.37 -8.52 8.17
CA GLU A 49 4.96 -9.23 9.31
C GLU A 49 5.71 -8.25 10.23
N GLY A 50 5.55 -8.44 11.54
CA GLY A 50 6.13 -7.60 12.58
C GLY A 50 5.20 -6.46 13.01
N ASP A 51 5.69 -5.63 13.93
CA ASP A 51 4.88 -4.61 14.62
C ASP A 51 4.73 -3.33 13.79
N LEU A 52 3.88 -3.41 12.76
CA LEU A 52 3.45 -2.24 11.97
C LEU A 52 2.07 -1.73 12.41
N ASN A 53 1.63 -2.14 13.60
CA ASN A 53 0.41 -1.65 14.24
C ASN A 53 0.60 -0.32 14.97
N ASP A 54 1.81 0.26 14.93
CA ASP A 54 2.04 1.62 15.39
C ASP A 54 1.19 2.59 14.55
N VAL A 55 0.24 3.24 15.24
CA VAL A 55 -0.70 4.20 14.67
C VAL A 55 0.04 5.32 13.92
N ASN A 56 1.21 5.74 14.40
CA ASN A 56 1.99 6.80 13.74
C ASN A 56 2.54 6.35 12.39
N ILE A 57 2.98 5.09 12.29
CA ILE A 57 3.48 4.52 11.04
C ILE A 57 2.33 4.38 10.04
N GLN A 58 1.19 3.85 10.47
CA GLN A 58 0.02 3.71 9.61
C GLN A 58 -0.49 5.05 9.10
N LEU A 59 -0.57 6.06 9.98
CA LEU A 59 -0.94 7.42 9.61
C LEU A 59 0.07 8.04 8.63
N ALA A 60 1.37 7.86 8.86
CA ALA A 60 2.40 8.36 7.96
C ALA A 60 2.25 7.76 6.55
N LEU A 61 2.05 6.44 6.45
CA LEU A 61 1.84 5.74 5.18
C LEU A 61 0.52 6.14 4.50
N ALA A 62 -0.56 6.33 5.25
CA ALA A 62 -1.84 6.83 4.74
C ALA A 62 -1.69 8.25 4.14
N ASN A 63 -0.97 9.14 4.85
CA ASN A 63 -0.71 10.50 4.38
C ASN A 63 0.11 10.53 3.09
N THR A 64 0.98 9.56 2.86
CA THR A 64 1.75 9.44 1.61
C THR A 64 0.85 9.20 0.39
N LEU A 65 -0.19 8.36 0.52
CA LEU A 65 -1.15 8.07 -0.54
C LEU A 65 -2.15 9.21 -0.77
N GLY A 66 -2.50 9.94 0.29
CA GLY A 66 -3.45 11.05 0.26
C GLY A 66 -4.85 10.65 0.73
N SER A 67 -5.64 11.65 1.13
CA SER A 67 -6.92 11.49 1.85
C SER A 67 -8.02 10.72 1.11
N ASN A 68 -7.89 10.57 -0.21
CA ASN A 68 -8.94 9.99 -1.05
C ASN A 68 -8.74 8.48 -1.29
N VAL A 69 -7.70 7.89 -0.72
CA VAL A 69 -7.35 6.47 -0.86
C VAL A 69 -7.60 5.76 0.46
N LEU A 70 -8.43 4.71 0.43
CA LEU A 70 -8.60 3.82 1.58
C LEU A 70 -7.36 2.97 1.75
N LEU A 71 -6.73 3.03 2.93
CA LEU A 71 -5.56 2.22 3.29
C LEU A 71 -5.92 1.28 4.44
N GLY A 72 -5.80 -0.02 4.21
CA GLY A 72 -5.96 -1.07 5.23
C GLY A 72 -4.61 -1.70 5.60
N PHE A 73 -4.50 -2.16 6.84
CA PHE A 73 -3.34 -2.90 7.35
C PHE A 73 -3.79 -4.24 7.91
N GLU A 74 -3.16 -5.31 7.45
CA GLU A 74 -3.49 -6.67 7.84
C GLU A 74 -2.22 -7.38 8.32
N HIS A 75 -2.21 -7.78 9.58
CA HIS A 75 -1.06 -8.52 10.12
C HIS A 75 -1.13 -9.99 9.67
N ILE A 76 -0.03 -10.48 9.13
CA ILE A 76 0.13 -11.88 8.70
C ILE A 76 1.37 -12.48 9.35
N ARG A 77 1.39 -13.81 9.48
CA ARG A 77 2.58 -14.57 9.87
C ARG A 77 3.11 -15.29 8.64
N PHE A 78 4.38 -15.10 8.28
CA PHE A 78 4.99 -15.97 7.30
C PHE A 78 5.27 -17.33 7.94
N PRO A 79 5.08 -18.44 7.21
CA PRO A 79 5.46 -19.75 7.71
C PRO A 79 6.96 -19.74 8.03
N THR A 80 7.30 -19.99 9.29
CA THR A 80 8.67 -20.29 9.70
C THR A 80 9.09 -21.57 8.99
N LYS A 81 10.15 -21.50 8.17
CA LYS A 81 10.76 -22.66 7.51
C LYS A 81 11.21 -23.71 8.51
#